data_AF-A0A200IIA2-F1
#
_entry.id   AF-A0A200IIA2-F1
#
_cell.length_a   1.000
_cell.length_b   1.000
_cell.length_c   1.000
_cell.angle_alpha   90.00
_cell.angle_beta   90.00
_cell.angle_gamma   90.00
#
_symmetry.space_group_name_H-M   'P 1'
#
loop_
_entity.id
_entity.type
_entity.pdbx_description
1 polymer ?
#
loop_
_entity_poly.entity_id
_entity_poly.type
_entity_poly.pdbx_seq_one_letter_code
_entity_poly.pdbx_strand_id
1 'polypeptide(L)'
;MSSFNFNLSRKLDSKLEEKKIQDILDPKSKIDIKNKMKNGGNVVLKAPDRERIIDISENFLTSIKIPKVKFTNLVSLENVPKSTRKTLEKIIDDISYICQNNSAVSFSKTNTSTLRTVLRAYGLDEPFNETNQTIFKVDGISFYEQGKKENPFRIYMKIYGFNEKRTEYKLLFCDIYHLCLISGHKGLDAEQVRNRTYSMYSHTCNSHLRELLEI
;
A
#
# COMPACT_ATOMS: atom_id res chain seq x y z
N MET A 1 14.91 13.48 69.90
CA MET A 1 14.38 13.86 68.57
C MET A 1 15.51 13.70 67.56
N SER A 2 15.49 12.63 66.75
CA SER A 2 16.51 12.40 65.72
C SER A 2 16.17 13.21 64.47
N SER A 3 17.10 14.03 63.99
CA SER A 3 16.95 14.76 62.73
C SER A 3 16.97 13.79 61.55
N PHE A 4 15.93 13.85 60.73
CA PHE A 4 15.85 13.14 59.46
C PHE A 4 16.80 13.83 58.48
N ASN A 5 17.92 13.21 58.15
CA ASN A 5 18.91 13.76 57.22
C ASN A 5 18.61 13.23 55.81
N PHE A 6 17.87 14.02 55.02
CA PHE A 6 17.56 13.68 53.64
C PHE A 6 18.73 14.06 52.74
N ASN A 7 19.61 13.10 52.45
CA ASN A 7 20.78 13.32 51.62
C ASN A 7 20.41 13.18 50.14
N LEU A 8 19.96 14.27 49.51
CA LEU A 8 19.72 14.39 48.07
C LEU A 8 21.05 14.59 47.32
N SER A 9 21.91 13.57 47.34
CA SER A 9 23.14 13.52 46.56
C SER A 9 23.18 12.28 45.66
N ARG A 10 22.14 12.14 44.84
CA ARG A 10 22.25 11.46 43.55
C ARG A 10 21.65 12.36 42.48
N LYS A 11 22.48 13.25 41.92
CA LYS A 11 22.29 13.67 40.53
C LYS A 11 22.58 12.43 39.67
N LEU A 12 21.60 11.52 39.61
CA LEU A 12 21.49 10.62 38.48
C LEU A 12 21.22 11.53 37.30
N ASP A 13 22.11 11.50 36.31
CA ASP A 13 21.98 12.26 35.07
C ASP A 13 20.59 11.95 34.49
N SER A 14 19.64 12.85 34.71
CA SER A 14 18.24 12.66 34.32
C SER A 14 18.13 12.38 32.82
N LYS A 15 19.06 12.92 32.03
CA LYS A 15 19.19 12.63 30.60
C LYS A 15 19.54 11.18 30.29
N LEU A 16 20.31 10.51 31.14
CA LEU A 16 20.77 9.13 30.96
C LEU A 16 19.68 8.14 31.40
N GLU A 17 18.89 8.48 32.41
CA GLU A 17 17.67 7.76 32.78
C GLU A 17 16.54 7.99 31.77
N GLU A 18 16.32 9.22 31.29
CA GLU A 18 15.38 9.51 30.20
C GLU A 18 15.74 8.77 28.92
N LYS A 19 17.02 8.70 28.54
CA LYS A 19 17.47 7.92 27.38
C LYS A 19 17.23 6.43 27.56
N LYS A 20 17.52 5.89 28.74
CA LYS A 20 17.23 4.48 29.07
C LYS A 20 15.74 4.19 29.09
N ILE A 21 14.90 5.12 29.57
CA ILE A 21 13.44 5.00 29.56
C ILE A 21 12.91 5.09 28.11
N GLN A 22 13.46 5.98 27.28
CA GLN A 22 13.14 6.08 25.86
C GLN A 22 13.52 4.79 25.10
N ASP A 23 14.71 4.24 25.38
CA ASP A 23 15.21 3.00 24.78
C ASP A 23 14.44 1.75 25.27
N ILE A 24 13.94 1.74 26.52
CA ILE A 24 13.08 0.68 27.07
C ILE A 24 11.63 0.80 26.55
N LEU A 25 11.15 2.01 26.27
CA LEU A 25 9.85 2.26 25.64
C LEU A 25 9.87 2.05 24.12
N ASP A 26 11.04 1.97 23.50
CA ASP A 26 11.19 1.79 22.06
C ASP A 26 11.90 0.48 21.64
N PRO A 27 11.29 -0.69 21.90
CA PRO A 27 11.56 -1.88 21.11
C PRO A 27 10.31 -2.22 20.30
N LYS A 28 9.80 -1.29 19.49
CA LYS A 28 9.24 -1.77 18.23
C LYS A 28 10.45 -2.22 17.44
N SER A 29 10.66 -3.54 17.35
CA SER A 29 11.38 -4.09 16.20
C SER A 29 10.78 -3.38 14.99
N LYS A 30 11.48 -2.40 14.42
CA LYS A 30 10.92 -1.55 13.40
C LYS A 30 10.70 -2.51 12.25
N ILE A 31 9.44 -2.95 12.09
CA ILE A 31 9.10 -3.96 11.11
C ILE A 31 9.63 -3.40 9.80
N ASP A 32 10.52 -4.14 9.15
CA ASP A 32 11.18 -3.63 7.95
C ASP A 32 10.20 -3.70 6.79
N ILE A 33 9.24 -2.76 6.78
CA ILE A 33 8.18 -2.69 5.77
C ILE A 33 8.80 -2.50 4.39
N LYS A 34 9.88 -1.71 4.27
CA LYS A 34 10.60 -1.52 3.01
C LYS A 34 11.09 -2.87 2.46
N ASN A 35 11.75 -3.67 3.29
CA ASN A 35 12.20 -5.01 2.89
C ASN A 35 11.04 -5.97 2.58
N LYS A 36 9.96 -5.94 3.38
CA LYS A 36 8.76 -6.77 3.11
C LYS A 36 8.05 -6.36 1.81
N MET A 37 8.02 -5.07 1.48
CA MET A 37 7.50 -4.60 0.18
C MET A 37 8.37 -5.04 -0.99
N LYS A 38 9.69 -5.14 -0.79
CA LYS A 38 10.65 -5.58 -1.82
C LYS A 38 10.59 -7.08 -2.07
N ASN A 39 10.60 -7.87 -1.00
CA ASN A 39 10.82 -9.32 -1.05
C ASN A 39 9.57 -10.14 -0.71
N GLY A 40 8.47 -9.49 -0.33
CA GLY A 40 7.29 -10.14 0.21
C GLY A 40 7.42 -10.53 1.68
N GLY A 41 6.34 -11.12 2.19
CA GLY A 41 6.25 -11.70 3.52
C GLY A 41 5.24 -11.00 4.43
N ASN A 42 5.20 -11.46 5.68
CA ASN A 42 4.16 -11.09 6.62
C ASN A 42 4.55 -9.93 7.56
N VAL A 43 3.57 -9.08 7.82
CA VAL A 43 3.60 -8.02 8.82
C VAL A 43 2.47 -8.25 9.81
N VAL A 44 2.80 -8.33 11.10
CA VAL A 44 1.81 -8.50 12.18
C VAL A 44 1.67 -7.19 12.93
N LEU A 45 0.47 -6.61 12.91
CA LEU A 45 0.11 -5.44 13.71
C LEU A 45 -0.78 -5.90 14.87
N LYS A 46 -0.28 -5.74 16.09
CA LYS A 46 -1.07 -5.98 17.30
C LYS A 46 -1.81 -4.70 17.68
N ALA A 47 -3.13 -4.67 17.48
CA ALA A 47 -4.00 -3.63 18.04
C ALA A 47 -4.71 -4.19 19.29
N PRO A 48 -5.15 -3.34 20.24
CA PRO A 48 -5.78 -3.78 21.49
C PRO A 48 -7.02 -4.66 21.28
N ASP A 49 -7.78 -4.39 20.22
CA ASP A 49 -9.04 -5.04 19.89
C ASP A 49 -8.88 -6.19 18.88
N ARG A 50 -7.79 -6.19 18.09
CA ARG A 50 -7.65 -7.09 16.94
C ARG A 50 -6.22 -7.24 16.47
N GLU A 51 -5.84 -8.47 16.14
CA GLU A 51 -4.63 -8.74 15.38
C GLU A 51 -4.88 -8.49 13.89
N ARG A 52 -3.94 -7.82 13.22
CA ARG A 52 -3.98 -7.64 11.76
C ARG A 52 -2.74 -8.25 11.16
N ILE A 53 -2.93 -9.15 10.19
CA ILE A 53 -1.83 -9.77 9.46
C ILE A 53 -1.89 -9.29 8.02
N ILE A 54 -0.79 -8.68 7.56
CA ILE A 54 -0.65 -8.20 6.20
C ILE A 54 0.38 -9.09 5.50
N ASP A 55 -0.10 -9.95 4.63
CA ASP A 55 0.69 -10.76 3.70
C ASP A 55 1.00 -9.93 2.45
N ILE A 56 2.26 -9.58 2.26
CA ILE A 56 2.73 -8.88 1.07
C ILE A 56 3.21 -9.94 0.09
N SER A 57 2.50 -10.10 -1.02
CA SER A 57 2.88 -11.06 -2.05
C SER A 57 4.27 -10.71 -2.62
N GLU A 58 5.08 -11.74 -2.90
CA GLU A 58 6.43 -11.56 -3.46
C GLU A 58 6.45 -10.80 -4.78
N ASN A 59 5.34 -10.74 -5.52
CA ASN A 59 5.20 -10.03 -6.79
C ASN A 59 4.44 -8.70 -6.68
N PHE A 60 4.12 -8.22 -5.47
CA PHE A 60 3.26 -7.06 -5.22
C PHE A 60 3.64 -5.80 -6.03
N LEU A 61 4.94 -5.49 -6.08
CA LEU A 61 5.49 -4.33 -6.81
C LEU A 61 6.08 -4.67 -8.20
N THR A 62 5.82 -5.88 -8.71
CA THR A 62 6.37 -6.36 -9.99
C THR A 62 5.29 -6.39 -11.05
N SER A 63 5.64 -6.01 -12.28
CA SER A 63 4.72 -6.09 -13.43
C SER A 63 4.59 -7.51 -13.94
N ILE A 64 3.36 -7.96 -14.17
CA ILE A 64 3.10 -9.20 -14.88
C ILE A 64 2.63 -8.85 -16.29
N LYS A 65 3.33 -9.36 -17.30
CA LYS A 65 2.93 -9.17 -18.69
C LYS A 65 1.70 -10.02 -18.98
N ILE A 66 0.58 -9.35 -19.29
CA ILE A 66 -0.68 -10.00 -19.64
C ILE A 66 -1.01 -9.64 -21.09
N PRO A 67 -0.86 -10.54 -22.07
CA PRO A 67 -1.00 -10.20 -23.49
C PRO A 67 -2.31 -9.48 -23.87
N LYS A 68 -3.40 -9.79 -23.16
CA LYS A 68 -4.74 -9.20 -23.39
C LYS A 68 -4.96 -7.86 -22.68
N VAL A 69 -4.07 -7.47 -21.77
CA VAL A 69 -4.23 -6.29 -20.90
C VAL A 69 -2.95 -5.47 -20.91
N LYS A 70 -3.08 -4.20 -21.31
CA LYS A 70 -2.00 -3.22 -21.18
C LYS A 70 -1.85 -2.85 -19.70
N PHE A 71 -0.86 -3.42 -19.03
CA PHE A 71 -0.60 -3.25 -17.60
C PHE A 71 0.62 -2.36 -17.37
N THR A 72 0.54 -1.46 -16.39
CA THR A 72 1.50 -0.34 -16.27
C THR A 72 1.92 -0.07 -14.83
N ASN A 73 2.04 -1.05 -13.94
CA ASN A 73 2.73 -0.80 -12.67
C ASN A 73 4.26 -0.53 -12.84
N LEU A 74 4.69 -0.27 -14.07
CA LEU A 74 5.99 0.28 -14.41
C LEU A 74 5.99 1.79 -14.19
N VAL A 75 7.16 2.37 -13.95
CA VAL A 75 7.34 3.81 -13.79
C VAL A 75 8.56 4.27 -14.60
N SER A 76 8.64 5.57 -14.85
CA SER A 76 9.88 6.23 -15.26
C SER A 76 10.67 6.59 -14.00
N LEU A 77 11.90 6.08 -13.84
CA LEU A 77 12.76 6.42 -12.69
C LEU A 77 13.21 7.89 -12.73
N GLU A 78 13.38 8.45 -13.94
CA GLU A 78 13.72 9.86 -14.14
C GLU A 78 12.58 10.78 -13.68
N ASN A 79 11.34 10.42 -14.01
CA ASN A 79 10.15 11.26 -13.80
C ASN A 79 9.07 10.50 -13.03
N VAL A 80 9.40 10.01 -11.84
CA VAL A 80 8.45 9.26 -10.99
C VAL A 80 7.33 10.20 -10.52
N PRO A 81 6.04 9.84 -10.68
CA PRO A 81 4.94 10.65 -10.17
C PRO A 81 5.08 10.88 -8.66
N LYS A 82 4.98 12.14 -8.22
CA LYS A 82 5.09 12.52 -6.80
C LYS A 82 4.07 11.77 -5.91
N SER A 83 2.87 11.55 -6.43
CA SER A 83 1.81 10.77 -5.77
C SER A 83 2.21 9.32 -5.50
N THR A 84 2.96 8.70 -6.41
CA THR A 84 3.49 7.34 -6.26
C THR A 84 4.52 7.29 -5.14
N ARG A 85 5.51 8.19 -5.16
CA ARG A 85 6.54 8.26 -4.10
C ARG A 85 5.91 8.46 -2.71
N LYS A 86 5.06 9.48 -2.57
CA LYS A 86 4.38 9.78 -1.30
C LYS A 86 3.56 8.61 -0.77
N THR A 87 2.84 7.91 -1.65
CA THR A 87 2.03 6.76 -1.23
C THR A 87 2.91 5.61 -0.75
N LEU A 88 4.00 5.31 -1.45
CA LEU A 88 4.96 4.28 -1.00
C LEU A 88 5.61 4.66 0.32
N GLU A 89 6.09 5.90 0.47
CA GLU A 89 6.66 6.44 1.71
C GLU A 89 5.68 6.30 2.87
N LYS A 90 4.41 6.71 2.68
CA LYS A 90 3.39 6.58 3.73
C LYS A 90 3.16 5.13 4.16
N ILE A 91 3.19 4.18 3.23
CA ILE A 91 3.01 2.76 3.52
C ILE A 91 4.23 2.20 4.26
N ILE A 92 5.45 2.63 3.88
CA ILE A 92 6.70 2.26 4.54
C ILE A 92 6.71 2.78 5.98
N ASP A 93 6.30 4.03 6.18
CA ASP A 93 6.26 4.67 7.50
C ASP A 93 5.15 4.10 8.38
N ASP A 94 4.01 3.75 7.78
CA ASP A 94 2.80 3.33 8.47
C ASP A 94 1.91 2.43 7.58
N ILE A 95 2.23 1.14 7.57
CA ILE A 95 1.47 0.11 6.84
C ILE A 95 0.01 0.00 7.35
N SER A 96 -0.29 0.46 8.58
CA SER A 96 -1.66 0.41 9.13
C SER A 96 -2.63 1.28 8.34
N TYR A 97 -2.11 2.25 7.55
CA TYR A 97 -2.84 3.02 6.56
C TYR A 97 -3.72 2.14 5.66
N ILE A 98 -3.19 1.02 5.18
CA ILE A 98 -3.89 0.09 4.28
C ILE A 98 -5.12 -0.52 4.98
N CYS A 99 -5.01 -0.85 6.27
CA CYS A 99 -6.09 -1.42 7.05
C CYS A 99 -7.21 -0.43 7.34
N GLN A 100 -6.91 0.87 7.37
CA GLN A 100 -7.86 1.94 7.72
C GLN A 100 -8.52 2.59 6.50
N ASN A 101 -7.86 2.58 5.33
CA ASN A 101 -8.26 3.34 4.15
C ASN A 101 -8.68 2.44 2.98
N ASN A 102 -9.36 1.33 3.29
CA ASN A 102 -9.83 0.39 2.28
C ASN A 102 -11.33 0.49 2.03
N SER A 103 -11.71 0.12 0.81
CA SER A 103 -13.10 0.03 0.37
C SER A 103 -13.30 -1.21 -0.50
N ALA A 104 -14.48 -1.82 -0.42
CA ALA A 104 -14.80 -2.99 -1.23
C ALA A 104 -14.84 -2.63 -2.72
N VAL A 105 -14.33 -3.52 -3.57
CA VAL A 105 -14.41 -3.35 -5.02
C VAL A 105 -15.75 -3.88 -5.52
N SER A 106 -16.54 -3.03 -6.18
CA SER A 106 -17.75 -3.47 -6.85
C SER A 106 -17.43 -4.17 -8.17
N PHE A 107 -17.87 -5.42 -8.31
CA PHE A 107 -17.73 -6.21 -9.54
C PHE A 107 -18.92 -6.12 -10.49
N SER A 108 -19.66 -4.99 -10.49
CA SER A 108 -20.76 -4.78 -11.42
C SER A 108 -20.30 -4.92 -12.88
N LYS A 109 -21.20 -5.39 -13.75
CA LYS A 109 -20.89 -6.01 -15.05
C LYS A 109 -20.04 -5.15 -16.01
N THR A 110 -20.05 -3.83 -15.92
CA THR A 110 -19.63 -2.99 -17.04
C THR A 110 -18.13 -2.68 -17.14
N ASN A 111 -17.28 -2.91 -16.14
CA ASN A 111 -15.85 -2.50 -16.22
C ASN A 111 -14.84 -3.38 -15.48
N THR A 112 -15.17 -4.63 -15.14
CA THR A 112 -14.30 -5.46 -14.28
C THR A 112 -13.56 -6.60 -14.98
N SER A 113 -13.76 -6.82 -16.28
CA SER A 113 -13.09 -7.88 -17.05
C SER A 113 -11.56 -7.78 -17.01
N THR A 114 -11.03 -6.57 -17.17
CA THR A 114 -9.60 -6.26 -17.02
C THR A 114 -9.12 -6.60 -15.63
N LEU A 115 -9.77 -6.07 -14.59
CA LEU A 115 -9.40 -6.34 -13.19
C LEU A 115 -9.41 -7.84 -12.88
N ARG A 116 -10.41 -8.60 -13.34
CA ARG A 116 -10.48 -10.07 -13.16
C ARG A 116 -9.29 -10.78 -13.80
N THR A 117 -8.92 -10.35 -15.01
CA THR A 117 -7.76 -10.90 -15.73
C THR A 117 -6.47 -10.62 -14.98
N VAL A 118 -6.32 -9.41 -14.44
CA VAL A 118 -5.16 -9.02 -13.64
C VAL A 118 -5.12 -9.79 -12.32
N LEU A 119 -6.22 -9.86 -11.56
CA LEU A 119 -6.29 -10.59 -10.29
C LEU A 119 -5.87 -12.07 -10.46
N ARG A 120 -6.31 -12.73 -11.55
CA ARG A 120 -5.87 -14.09 -11.89
C ARG A 120 -4.38 -14.19 -12.17
N ALA A 121 -3.82 -13.23 -12.92
CA ALA A 121 -2.39 -13.18 -13.18
C ALA A 121 -1.56 -13.01 -11.89
N TYR A 122 -2.12 -12.36 -10.87
CA TYR A 122 -1.54 -12.24 -9.53
C TYR A 122 -1.91 -13.39 -8.57
N GLY A 123 -2.40 -14.51 -9.10
CA GLY A 123 -2.60 -15.75 -8.35
C GLY A 123 -3.94 -15.88 -7.63
N LEU A 124 -4.94 -15.05 -7.95
CA LEU A 124 -6.31 -15.24 -7.47
C LEU A 124 -7.20 -15.88 -8.54
N ASP A 125 -7.21 -17.20 -8.58
CA ASP A 125 -8.07 -17.98 -9.48
C ASP A 125 -9.39 -18.37 -8.82
N GLU A 126 -10.16 -17.35 -8.40
CA GLU A 126 -11.50 -17.54 -7.84
C GLU A 126 -12.56 -16.84 -8.71
N PRO A 127 -13.81 -17.32 -8.73
CA PRO A 127 -14.89 -16.66 -9.45
C PRO A 127 -15.27 -15.37 -8.74
N PHE A 128 -14.78 -14.23 -9.23
CA PHE A 128 -15.31 -12.93 -8.82
C PHE A 128 -16.74 -12.79 -9.35
N ASN A 129 -17.73 -12.54 -8.51
CA ASN A 129 -19.11 -12.27 -8.95
C ASN A 129 -19.59 -10.96 -8.31
N GLU A 130 -20.81 -10.54 -8.62
CA GLU A 130 -21.38 -9.28 -8.10
C GLU A 130 -21.47 -9.29 -6.56
N THR A 131 -21.50 -10.47 -5.94
CA THR A 131 -21.53 -10.68 -4.49
C THR A 131 -20.14 -10.79 -3.86
N ASN A 132 -19.05 -10.58 -4.61
CA ASN A 132 -17.71 -10.65 -4.02
C ASN A 132 -17.55 -9.56 -2.94
N GLN A 133 -17.24 -9.99 -1.73
CA GLN A 133 -17.02 -9.13 -0.56
C GLN A 133 -15.57 -9.22 -0.04
N THR A 134 -14.67 -9.86 -0.80
CA THR A 134 -13.32 -10.18 -0.32
C THR A 134 -12.24 -9.34 -0.97
N ILE A 135 -12.50 -8.72 -2.13
CA ILE A 135 -11.54 -7.84 -2.79
C ILE A 135 -11.81 -6.39 -2.41
N PHE A 136 -10.75 -5.76 -1.93
CA PHE A 136 -10.73 -4.38 -1.49
C PHE A 136 -9.69 -3.62 -2.28
N LYS A 137 -9.87 -2.30 -2.33
CA LYS A 137 -8.89 -1.36 -2.82
C LYS A 137 -8.53 -0.34 -1.75
N VAL A 138 -7.29 0.13 -1.80
CA VAL A 138 -6.81 1.31 -1.09
C VAL A 138 -6.41 2.32 -2.15
N ASP A 139 -7.05 3.49 -2.13
CA ASP A 139 -6.63 4.60 -2.99
C ASP A 139 -5.40 5.27 -2.35
N GLY A 140 -4.46 5.75 -3.17
CA GLY A 140 -3.23 6.38 -2.71
C GLY A 140 -3.46 7.76 -2.09
N ILE A 141 -2.37 8.40 -1.69
CA ILE A 141 -2.44 9.76 -1.15
C ILE A 141 -2.85 10.73 -2.26
N SER A 142 -3.92 11.47 -2.00
CA SER A 142 -4.36 12.54 -2.89
C SER A 142 -3.27 13.61 -3.01
N PHE A 143 -2.86 13.91 -4.23
CA PHE A 143 -1.92 14.98 -4.54
C PHE A 143 -2.61 16.03 -5.41
N TYR A 144 -2.23 17.30 -5.26
CA TYR A 144 -2.69 18.36 -6.14
C TYR A 144 -1.50 18.85 -6.97
N GLU A 145 -1.55 18.66 -8.28
CA GLU A 145 -0.58 19.23 -9.22
C GLU A 145 -1.31 20.23 -10.12
N GLN A 146 -0.80 21.46 -10.18
CA GLN A 146 -1.39 22.55 -10.99
C GLN A 146 -2.91 22.75 -10.74
N GLY A 147 -3.34 22.66 -9.47
CA GLY A 147 -4.75 22.83 -9.08
C GLY A 147 -5.67 21.65 -9.42
N LYS A 148 -5.14 20.53 -9.93
CA LYS A 148 -5.91 19.32 -10.22
C LYS A 148 -5.58 18.24 -9.21
N LYS A 149 -6.61 17.68 -8.56
CA LYS A 149 -6.47 16.50 -7.70
C LYS A 149 -6.11 15.30 -8.56
N GLU A 150 -4.91 14.78 -8.40
CA GLU A 150 -4.46 13.56 -9.02
C GLU A 150 -4.29 12.51 -7.92
N ASN A 151 -4.97 11.39 -8.09
CA ASN A 151 -4.73 10.22 -7.28
C ASN A 151 -4.71 9.03 -8.22
N PRO A 152 -3.61 8.74 -8.93
CA PRO A 152 -3.60 7.67 -9.92
C PRO A 152 -3.19 6.32 -9.31
N PHE A 153 -2.82 6.28 -8.03
CA PHE A 153 -2.29 5.07 -7.37
C PHE A 153 -3.39 4.32 -6.62
N ARG A 154 -3.55 3.03 -6.93
CA ARG A 154 -4.42 2.10 -6.18
C ARG A 154 -3.65 0.85 -5.79
N ILE A 155 -3.96 0.32 -4.62
CA ILE A 155 -3.55 -1.03 -4.21
C ILE A 155 -4.79 -1.91 -4.23
N TYR A 156 -4.69 -3.06 -4.89
CA TYR A 156 -5.68 -4.12 -4.77
C TYR A 156 -5.21 -5.13 -3.75
N MET A 157 -6.14 -5.54 -2.88
CA MET A 157 -5.88 -6.51 -1.84
C MET A 157 -7.08 -7.42 -1.62
N LYS A 158 -6.82 -8.58 -1.03
CA LYS A 158 -7.85 -9.49 -0.54
C LYS A 158 -7.89 -9.42 0.98
N ILE A 159 -9.09 -9.38 1.56
CA ILE A 159 -9.31 -9.55 2.99
C ILE A 159 -9.90 -10.93 3.19
N TYR A 160 -9.20 -11.81 3.92
CA TYR A 160 -9.76 -13.08 4.38
C TYR A 160 -10.56 -12.81 5.65
N GLY A 161 -11.70 -13.50 5.77
CA GLY A 161 -12.85 -13.15 6.62
C GLY A 161 -12.54 -12.52 7.99
N PHE A 162 -13.44 -11.64 8.42
CA PHE A 162 -13.41 -11.00 9.72
C PHE A 162 -13.76 -12.03 10.80
N ASN A 163 -12.77 -12.56 11.50
CA ASN A 163 -13.05 -13.06 12.84
C ASN A 163 -12.83 -11.92 13.85
N GLU A 164 -13.50 -11.95 15.00
CA GLU A 164 -13.49 -10.83 15.95
C GLU A 164 -12.07 -10.48 16.44
N LYS A 165 -11.15 -11.45 16.43
CA LYS A 165 -9.82 -11.32 17.03
C LYS A 165 -8.71 -11.08 16.00
N ARG A 166 -8.95 -11.35 14.73
CA ARG A 166 -7.93 -11.37 13.67
C ARG A 166 -8.52 -11.04 12.31
N THR A 167 -7.82 -10.19 11.57
CA THR A 167 -8.12 -9.88 10.16
C THR A 167 -6.87 -10.06 9.32
N GLU A 168 -6.99 -10.78 8.22
CA GLU A 168 -5.88 -11.08 7.32
C GLU A 168 -6.06 -10.33 5.99
N TYR A 169 -5.03 -9.60 5.60
CA TYR A 169 -4.94 -8.82 4.39
C TYR A 169 -3.87 -9.46 3.51
N LYS A 170 -4.15 -9.64 2.22
CA LYS A 170 -3.16 -10.02 1.22
C LYS A 170 -3.03 -8.93 0.18
N LEU A 171 -1.88 -8.27 0.11
CA LEU A 171 -1.59 -7.28 -0.92
C LEU A 171 -1.26 -7.98 -2.22
N LEU A 172 -1.95 -7.61 -3.30
CA LEU A 172 -1.89 -8.33 -4.57
C LEU A 172 -1.03 -7.57 -5.58
N PHE A 173 -1.43 -6.35 -5.93
CA PHE A 173 -0.70 -5.52 -6.89
C PHE A 173 -1.06 -4.04 -6.75
N CYS A 174 -0.24 -3.20 -7.36
CA CYS A 174 -0.47 -1.76 -7.51
C CYS A 174 -0.94 -1.41 -8.93
N ASP A 175 -1.94 -0.54 -9.04
CA ASP A 175 -2.40 0.07 -10.29
C ASP A 175 -2.11 1.58 -10.23
N ILE A 176 -0.96 1.98 -10.76
CA ILE A 176 -0.41 3.34 -10.66
C ILE A 176 -1.08 4.33 -11.61
N TYR A 177 -1.84 3.83 -12.58
CA TYR A 177 -2.44 4.64 -13.64
C TYR A 177 -3.94 4.39 -13.79
N HIS A 178 -4.56 3.73 -12.81
CA HIS A 178 -5.98 3.37 -12.78
C HIS A 178 -6.48 2.55 -13.97
N LEU A 179 -5.61 1.75 -14.59
CA LEU A 179 -5.95 1.00 -15.81
C LEU A 179 -6.78 -0.25 -15.54
N CYS A 180 -6.91 -0.70 -14.29
CA CYS A 180 -7.72 -1.88 -13.96
C CYS A 180 -9.23 -1.58 -13.88
N LEU A 181 -9.58 -0.37 -13.41
CA LEU A 181 -10.95 0.13 -13.34
C LEU A 181 -10.96 1.59 -13.85
N ILE A 182 -11.09 1.73 -15.16
CA ILE A 182 -11.04 3.01 -15.84
C ILE A 182 -12.44 3.59 -15.91
N SER A 183 -12.59 4.83 -15.44
CA SER A 183 -13.77 5.64 -15.65
C SER A 183 -13.47 6.75 -16.65
N GLY A 184 -14.50 7.21 -17.36
CA GLY A 184 -14.37 8.41 -18.19
C GLY A 184 -13.91 9.61 -17.37
N HIS A 185 -13.13 10.51 -17.98
CA HIS A 185 -12.55 11.67 -17.31
C HIS A 185 -12.35 12.81 -18.31
N LYS A 186 -12.75 14.04 -17.93
CA LYS A 186 -12.58 15.26 -18.77
C LYS A 186 -13.18 15.10 -20.17
N GLY A 187 -14.40 14.56 -20.26
CA GLY A 187 -15.11 14.37 -21.53
C GLY A 187 -14.61 13.20 -22.40
N LEU A 188 -13.61 12.44 -21.95
CA LEU A 188 -13.18 11.20 -22.59
C LEU A 188 -13.90 10.01 -21.97
N ASP A 189 -14.26 9.03 -22.79
CA ASP A 189 -14.72 7.73 -22.32
C ASP A 189 -13.56 6.90 -21.71
N ALA A 190 -13.90 5.77 -21.10
CA ALA A 190 -12.91 4.92 -20.43
C ALA A 190 -11.85 4.34 -21.40
N GLU A 191 -12.23 4.04 -22.64
CA GLU A 191 -11.29 3.49 -23.63
C GLU A 191 -10.31 4.55 -24.14
N GLN A 192 -10.80 5.76 -24.38
CA GLN A 192 -9.97 6.92 -24.74
C GLN A 192 -8.99 7.28 -23.63
N VAL A 193 -9.45 7.26 -22.36
CA VAL A 193 -8.56 7.46 -21.20
C VAL A 193 -7.48 6.37 -21.17
N ARG A 194 -7.86 5.10 -21.34
CA ARG A 194 -6.92 3.96 -21.40
C ARG A 194 -5.86 4.16 -22.46
N ASN A 195 -6.29 4.46 -23.70
CA ASN A 195 -5.39 4.57 -24.84
C ASN A 195 -4.45 5.77 -24.70
N ARG A 196 -4.96 6.91 -24.24
CA ARG A 196 -4.13 8.09 -23.96
C ARG A 196 -3.08 7.80 -22.89
N THR A 197 -3.48 7.23 -21.75
CA THR A 197 -2.57 6.89 -20.66
C THR A 197 -1.52 5.90 -21.13
N TYR A 198 -1.92 4.85 -21.86
CA TYR A 198 -0.96 3.89 -22.41
C TYR A 198 0.03 4.53 -23.39
N SER A 199 -0.44 5.33 -24.35
CA SER A 199 0.46 5.99 -25.31
C SER A 199 1.44 6.95 -24.64
N MET A 200 1.02 7.62 -23.56
CA MET A 200 1.88 8.53 -22.80
C MET A 200 3.01 7.81 -22.05
N TYR A 201 2.73 6.61 -21.51
CA TYR A 201 3.66 5.95 -20.58
C TYR A 201 4.32 4.67 -21.12
N SER A 202 3.81 4.07 -22.20
CA SER A 202 4.28 2.78 -22.73
C SER A 202 5.74 2.76 -23.20
N HIS A 203 6.27 3.91 -23.62
CA HIS A 203 7.65 4.04 -24.10
C HIS A 203 8.59 4.70 -23.08
N THR A 204 8.03 5.36 -22.05
CA THR A 204 8.80 6.13 -21.06
C THR A 204 8.98 5.39 -19.73
N CYS A 205 8.14 4.38 -19.46
CA CYS A 205 8.21 3.55 -18.27
C CYS A 205 8.89 2.21 -18.61
N ASN A 206 10.10 2.01 -18.10
CA ASN A 206 10.90 0.82 -18.33
C ASN A 206 11.24 0.04 -17.05
N SER A 207 10.84 0.57 -15.90
CA SER A 207 11.30 0.11 -14.57
C SER A 207 10.12 -0.29 -13.70
N HIS A 208 10.27 -1.29 -12.84
CA HIS A 208 9.21 -1.70 -11.91
C HIS A 208 9.11 -0.77 -10.69
N LEU A 209 7.93 -0.73 -10.05
CA LEU A 209 7.78 -0.04 -8.76
C LEU A 209 8.78 -0.52 -7.70
N ARG A 210 9.16 -1.80 -7.74
CA ARG A 210 10.13 -2.36 -6.80
C ARG A 210 11.47 -1.64 -6.84
N GLU A 211 11.90 -1.21 -8.01
CA GLU A 211 13.20 -0.56 -8.22
C GLU A 211 13.26 0.82 -7.52
N LEU A 212 12.11 1.47 -7.29
CA LEU A 212 12.04 2.70 -6.49
C LEU A 212 12.49 2.50 -5.04
N LEU A 213 12.44 1.28 -4.52
CA LEU A 213 12.88 0.98 -3.16
C LEU A 213 14.41 0.81 -3.06
N GLU A 214 15.13 0.78 -4.17
CA GLU A 214 16.59 0.61 -4.21
C GLU A 214 17.35 1.95 -4.27
N ILE A 215 16.62 3.02 -4.59
CA ILE A 215 17.08 4.42 -4.55
C ILE A 215 17.10 4.90 -3.10
#